data_AF-A0A9P9AGU2-F1
#
_entry.id   AF-A0A9P9AGU2-F1
#
_cell.length_a   1.000
_cell.length_b   1.000
_cell.length_c   1.000
_cell.angle_alpha   90.00
_cell.angle_beta   90.00
_cell.angle_gamma   90.00
#
_symmetry.space_group_name_H-M   'P 1'
#
loop_
_entity.id
_entity.type
_entity.pdbx_description
1 polymer ?
#
loop_
_entity_poly.entity_id
_entity_poly.type
_entity_poly.pdbx_seq_one_letter_code
_entity_poly.pdbx_strand_id
1 'polypeptide(L)'
;MPASKNAKQPQLAARPPNAVPRQNLPAWYYRLVALTVKEDREVSPEDFDEDLSDLGETSGEDEEGNDSMGAGCDRDYDSEDSECECESSDCDTDDSLTERSYDGSDADYYYELKYEREERKRELRDMREHEQKAKETRRDFESEMEKEVQEAYECLQRAEMKSDAHRLDLLGKVFHLYSVDHVDHCYSDLYPSKYVEFHCLDDNDAQLCCEQLLDDEARQIDGHLYFNVNCGCDFASFSPPKRAGQEEHRLKSFHGEYELVFQFISNDYLIMTVSRELVFMDRSPVPSAPEMFKFMGIRYDREKEKQRRNAKRKRSPSPRESWFEMNHPMGSWNMGGW
;
A
#
# COMPACT_ATOMS: atom_id res chain seq x y z
N MET A 1 55.22 62.89 -54.18
CA MET A 1 55.84 62.04 -53.14
C MET A 1 56.45 62.92 -52.07
N PRO A 2 56.45 62.54 -50.77
CA PRO A 2 55.54 61.59 -50.11
C PRO A 2 55.08 61.99 -48.67
N ALA A 3 54.06 61.24 -48.21
CA ALA A 3 53.72 60.73 -46.85
C ALA A 3 53.43 61.71 -45.67
N SER A 4 52.58 61.44 -44.66
CA SER A 4 51.92 60.19 -44.22
C SER A 4 50.73 60.47 -43.28
N LYS A 5 49.65 59.68 -43.43
CA LYS A 5 48.71 59.07 -42.45
C LYS A 5 48.51 59.72 -41.06
N ASN A 6 47.25 60.00 -40.68
CA ASN A 6 46.44 59.10 -39.83
C ASN A 6 45.05 59.67 -39.50
N ALA A 7 44.07 58.76 -39.53
CA ALA A 7 42.67 58.97 -39.12
C ALA A 7 42.50 58.97 -37.59
N LYS A 8 41.46 59.66 -37.09
CA LYS A 8 40.69 59.28 -35.90
C LYS A 8 39.42 60.13 -35.77
N GLN A 9 38.26 59.47 -35.84
CA GLN A 9 36.98 59.93 -35.30
C GLN A 9 37.05 60.01 -33.76
N PRO A 10 36.16 60.77 -33.12
CA PRO A 10 35.59 60.34 -31.84
C PRO A 10 34.08 60.16 -31.94
N GLN A 11 33.65 59.00 -31.45
CA GLN A 11 32.27 58.55 -31.31
C GLN A 11 31.60 59.24 -30.12
N LEU A 12 30.34 59.63 -30.32
CA LEU A 12 29.30 59.72 -29.30
C LEU A 12 28.82 58.31 -28.99
N ALA A 13 28.86 57.88 -27.72
CA ALA A 13 27.87 56.96 -27.15
C ALA A 13 28.03 56.93 -25.62
N ALA A 14 27.02 57.46 -24.93
CA ALA A 14 26.81 57.23 -23.51
C ALA A 14 26.57 55.73 -23.27
N ARG A 15 27.20 55.16 -22.25
CA ARG A 15 26.93 53.80 -21.76
C ARG A 15 25.49 53.74 -21.24
N PRO A 16 24.65 52.77 -21.66
CA PRO A 16 23.44 52.45 -20.92
C PRO A 16 23.82 51.78 -19.58
N PRO A 17 22.97 51.91 -18.55
CA PRO A 17 23.20 51.26 -17.27
C PRO A 17 23.17 49.75 -17.45
N ASN A 18 24.11 49.08 -16.76
CA ASN A 18 24.24 47.62 -16.72
C ASN A 18 22.87 46.99 -16.43
N ALA A 19 22.34 46.24 -17.39
CA ALA A 19 21.25 45.31 -17.15
C ALA A 19 21.79 44.22 -16.22
N VAL A 20 21.21 44.13 -15.02
CA VAL A 20 21.39 42.98 -14.12
C VAL A 20 20.96 41.73 -14.90
N PRO A 21 21.75 40.63 -14.92
CA PRO A 21 21.33 39.41 -15.58
C PRO A 21 20.04 38.95 -14.92
N ARG A 22 18.97 38.82 -15.71
CA ARG A 22 17.76 38.10 -15.27
C ARG A 22 18.22 36.68 -14.97
N GLN A 23 18.41 36.36 -13.69
CA GLN A 23 18.62 34.99 -13.29
C GLN A 23 17.36 34.23 -13.71
N ASN A 24 17.52 33.26 -14.60
CA ASN A 24 16.41 32.45 -15.07
C ASN A 24 16.00 31.53 -13.91
N LEU A 25 14.91 31.86 -13.22
CA LEU A 25 14.34 30.97 -12.21
C LEU A 25 13.94 29.62 -12.84
N PRO A 26 13.84 28.54 -12.05
CA PRO A 26 13.44 27.23 -12.55
C PRO A 26 12.07 27.23 -13.23
N ALA A 27 11.87 26.31 -14.19
CA ALA A 27 10.61 26.20 -14.93
C ALA A 27 9.39 25.97 -14.02
N TRP A 28 9.55 25.19 -12.95
CA TRP A 28 8.49 24.92 -11.97
C TRP A 28 7.93 26.21 -11.36
N TYR A 29 8.80 27.17 -11.04
CA TYR A 29 8.39 28.44 -10.42
C TYR A 29 7.49 29.25 -11.35
N TYR A 30 7.87 29.36 -12.63
CA TYR A 30 7.04 30.08 -13.61
C TYR A 30 5.69 29.40 -13.86
N ARG A 31 5.60 28.06 -13.76
CA ARG A 31 4.31 27.37 -13.85
C ARG A 31 3.41 27.75 -12.67
N LEU A 32 3.91 27.67 -11.45
CA LEU A 32 3.14 27.99 -10.24
C LEU A 32 2.71 29.47 -10.21
N VAL A 33 3.60 30.40 -10.58
CA VAL A 33 3.25 31.81 -10.74
C VAL A 33 2.19 32.01 -11.84
N ALA A 34 2.22 31.23 -12.91
CA ALA A 34 1.20 31.31 -13.94
C ALA A 34 -0.18 30.86 -13.43
N LEU A 35 -0.25 29.91 -12.49
CA LEU A 35 -1.51 29.50 -11.86
C LEU A 35 -2.09 30.65 -11.04
N THR A 36 -1.27 31.32 -10.21
CA THR A 36 -1.75 32.43 -9.38
C THR A 36 -2.22 33.62 -10.22
N VAL A 37 -1.56 33.90 -11.34
CA VAL A 37 -1.91 35.03 -12.22
C VAL A 37 -3.09 34.73 -13.15
N LYS A 38 -3.21 33.49 -13.67
CA LYS A 38 -4.24 33.14 -14.67
C LYS A 38 -5.51 32.62 -14.05
N GLU A 39 -5.40 31.86 -12.96
CA GLU A 39 -6.52 31.16 -12.33
C GLU A 39 -7.00 31.85 -11.06
N ASP A 40 -6.30 32.90 -10.59
CA ASP A 40 -6.64 33.68 -9.40
C ASP A 40 -6.84 32.79 -8.16
N ARG A 41 -5.98 31.78 -8.03
CA ARG A 41 -5.95 30.83 -6.90
C ARG A 41 -4.56 30.72 -6.31
N GLU A 42 -4.50 30.40 -5.02
CA GLU A 42 -3.24 30.07 -4.33
C GLU A 42 -2.68 28.73 -4.82
N VAL A 43 -1.37 28.57 -4.69
CA VAL A 43 -0.67 27.32 -5.01
C VAL A 43 -1.05 26.28 -3.96
N SER A 44 -1.47 25.09 -4.38
CA SER A 44 -1.72 23.95 -3.50
C SER A 44 -0.57 22.94 -3.53
N PRO A 45 -0.43 22.09 -2.50
CA PRO A 45 0.60 21.05 -2.48
C PRO A 45 0.58 20.13 -3.71
N GLU A 46 -0.60 19.85 -4.27
CA GLU A 46 -0.77 19.00 -5.46
C GLU A 46 -0.23 19.65 -6.74
N ASP A 47 -0.12 20.98 -6.81
CA ASP A 47 0.43 21.69 -7.97
C ASP A 47 1.92 21.42 -8.18
N PHE A 48 2.62 20.98 -7.12
CA PHE A 48 4.02 20.57 -7.19
C PHE A 48 4.18 19.14 -7.73
N ASP A 49 3.18 18.28 -7.61
CA ASP A 49 3.27 16.86 -7.97
C ASP A 49 3.58 16.66 -9.47
N GLU A 50 3.17 17.59 -10.33
CA GLU A 50 3.51 17.62 -11.76
C GLU A 50 5.02 17.69 -12.04
N ASP A 51 5.82 18.30 -11.14
CA ASP A 51 7.29 18.38 -11.27
C ASP A 51 8.04 17.38 -10.38
N LEU A 52 7.32 16.68 -9.50
CA LEU A 52 7.89 15.76 -8.53
C LEU A 52 7.67 14.29 -8.96
N SER A 53 7.01 14.06 -10.10
CA SER A 53 6.75 12.72 -10.66
C SER A 53 8.02 11.91 -10.94
N ASP A 54 9.15 12.57 -11.14
CA ASP A 54 10.43 11.95 -11.55
C ASP A 54 11.28 11.43 -10.38
N LEU A 55 10.78 11.53 -9.13
CA LEU A 55 11.49 11.09 -7.91
C LEU A 55 11.50 9.55 -7.74
N GLY A 56 11.55 8.83 -8.85
CA GLY A 56 11.61 7.37 -8.90
C GLY A 56 13.02 6.79 -8.84
N GLU A 57 14.08 7.50 -9.25
CA GLU A 57 15.35 6.79 -9.56
C GLU A 57 16.68 7.49 -9.23
N THR A 58 16.72 8.72 -8.71
CA THR A 58 18.01 9.41 -8.45
C THR A 58 18.19 9.76 -6.97
N SER A 59 18.57 8.76 -6.18
CA SER A 59 19.31 9.02 -4.94
C SER A 59 20.78 9.26 -5.29
N GLY A 60 21.17 10.53 -5.34
CA GLY A 60 22.56 10.98 -5.39
C GLY A 60 23.12 11.14 -6.80
N GLU A 61 23.89 12.21 -6.98
CA GLU A 61 24.65 12.57 -8.19
C GLU A 61 23.83 13.36 -9.22
N ASP A 62 23.84 14.69 -9.06
CA ASP A 62 24.45 15.63 -10.00
C ASP A 62 23.78 17.01 -9.90
N GLU A 63 24.53 17.99 -9.36
CA GLU A 63 24.71 19.32 -9.96
C GLU A 63 25.71 20.13 -9.10
N GLU A 64 27.00 19.75 -9.08
CA GLU A 64 28.07 20.75 -8.87
C GLU A 64 29.30 20.39 -9.71
N GLY A 65 29.55 21.24 -10.72
CA GLY A 65 30.70 21.14 -11.59
C GLY A 65 31.98 21.59 -10.91
N ASN A 66 33.00 20.74 -11.04
CA ASN A 66 34.41 21.08 -11.25
C ASN A 66 35.04 22.13 -10.31
N ASP A 67 35.86 21.66 -9.36
CA ASP A 67 37.27 22.04 -9.44
C ASP A 67 38.24 20.97 -8.91
N SER A 68 39.32 20.86 -9.68
CA SER A 68 40.45 19.96 -9.53
C SER A 68 41.30 20.29 -8.30
N MET A 69 41.62 19.29 -7.48
CA MET A 69 43.02 19.05 -7.06
C MET A 69 43.15 17.69 -6.38
N GLY A 70 44.15 16.93 -6.85
CA GLY A 70 44.34 15.53 -6.50
C GLY A 70 44.99 15.28 -5.15
N ALA A 71 44.73 14.10 -4.62
CA ALA A 71 45.60 13.43 -3.67
C ALA A 71 45.42 11.93 -3.91
N GLY A 72 46.46 11.30 -4.46
CA GLY A 72 46.48 9.86 -4.70
C GLY A 72 46.42 9.10 -3.37
N CYS A 73 45.66 8.01 -3.36
CA CYS A 73 45.79 6.98 -2.34
C CYS A 73 46.09 5.66 -3.05
N ASP A 74 47.39 5.37 -3.13
CA ASP A 74 47.90 4.02 -3.30
C ASP A 74 47.38 3.15 -2.14
N ARG A 75 47.02 1.93 -2.50
CA ARG A 75 46.71 0.83 -1.57
C ARG A 75 47.92 0.50 -0.71
N ASP A 76 47.70 0.13 0.55
CA ASP A 76 48.00 -1.20 1.10
C ASP A 76 47.97 -1.20 2.64
N TYR A 77 47.64 -2.37 3.19
CA TYR A 77 47.78 -2.88 4.57
C TYR A 77 46.53 -3.00 5.47
N ASP A 78 46.07 -4.25 5.52
CA ASP A 78 45.63 -5.02 6.70
C ASP A 78 45.87 -4.38 8.08
N SER A 79 44.80 -4.25 8.87
CA SER A 79 44.84 -4.58 10.29
C SER A 79 43.43 -4.86 10.80
N GLU A 80 43.28 -6.05 11.38
CA GLU A 80 42.10 -6.52 12.09
C GLU A 80 41.97 -5.77 13.45
N ASP A 81 40.73 -5.75 13.94
CA ASP A 81 40.30 -5.40 15.30
C ASP A 81 40.24 -3.89 15.67
N SER A 82 39.08 -3.28 15.41
CA SER A 82 38.65 -2.09 16.13
C SER A 82 37.12 -2.08 16.22
N GLU A 83 36.63 -2.40 17.41
CA GLU A 83 35.25 -2.18 17.85
C GLU A 83 34.97 -0.67 17.81
N CYS A 84 34.44 -0.18 16.70
CA CYS A 84 33.88 1.16 16.62
C CYS A 84 32.41 1.09 17.04
N GLU A 85 32.14 1.44 18.29
CA GLU A 85 30.90 2.10 18.69
C GLU A 85 30.78 3.40 17.87
N CYS A 86 30.26 3.29 16.65
CA CYS A 86 29.69 4.44 15.97
C CYS A 86 28.34 4.71 16.63
N GLU A 87 28.37 5.54 17.68
CA GLU A 87 27.29 6.50 17.89
C GLU A 87 27.09 7.22 16.55
N SER A 88 26.14 6.73 15.77
CA SER A 88 25.52 7.48 14.67
C SER A 88 24.86 8.68 15.32
N SER A 89 25.69 9.68 15.61
CA SER A 89 25.29 11.05 15.81
C SER A 89 24.64 11.46 14.50
N ASP A 90 23.33 11.19 14.41
CA ASP A 90 22.38 11.96 13.60
C ASP A 90 22.48 13.41 14.10
N CYS A 91 23.57 14.08 13.74
CA CYS A 91 23.63 15.52 13.78
C CYS A 91 22.87 15.99 12.54
N ASP A 92 21.55 16.07 12.70
CA ASP A 92 20.67 17.05 12.05
C ASP A 92 21.27 18.45 12.26
N THR A 93 22.34 18.72 11.53
CA THR A 93 23.01 20.01 11.51
C THR A 93 22.22 20.84 10.53
N ASP A 94 21.18 21.48 11.05
CA ASP A 94 20.69 22.80 10.67
C ASP A 94 21.30 23.36 9.37
N ASP A 95 20.72 22.96 8.24
CA ASP A 95 20.95 23.62 6.94
C ASP A 95 19.74 24.53 6.61
N SER A 96 19.19 25.19 7.64
CA SER A 96 18.00 26.04 7.53
C SER A 96 18.30 27.49 7.12
N LEU A 97 19.48 27.75 6.53
CA LEU A 97 19.77 29.01 5.84
C LEU A 97 20.58 28.74 4.57
N THR A 98 19.97 28.02 3.62
CA THR A 98 20.48 28.00 2.24
C THR A 98 20.66 29.44 1.78
N GLU A 99 21.90 29.80 1.45
CA GLU A 99 22.30 31.14 1.04
C GLU A 99 21.32 31.69 -0.01
N ARG A 100 20.59 32.77 0.32
CA ARG A 100 19.62 33.39 -0.58
C ARG A 100 20.36 34.05 -1.74
N SER A 101 20.66 33.25 -2.77
CA SER A 101 21.38 33.65 -3.98
C SER A 101 20.57 34.48 -4.98
N TYR A 102 19.23 34.44 -4.89
CA TYR A 102 18.30 35.21 -5.69
C TYR A 102 17.78 36.43 -4.91
N ASP A 103 18.02 37.62 -5.44
CA ASP A 103 17.67 38.92 -4.83
C ASP A 103 16.59 39.68 -5.62
N GLY A 104 15.78 38.97 -6.41
CA GLY A 104 14.66 39.53 -7.15
C GLY A 104 13.57 40.14 -6.26
N SER A 105 12.68 40.94 -6.86
CA SER A 105 11.56 41.56 -6.12
C SER A 105 10.55 40.56 -5.55
N ASP A 106 10.52 39.37 -6.14
CA ASP A 106 9.71 38.20 -5.79
C ASP A 106 10.54 37.14 -5.04
N ALA A 107 11.75 37.47 -4.57
CA ALA A 107 12.65 36.51 -3.93
C ALA A 107 12.01 35.84 -2.71
N ASP A 108 11.31 36.58 -1.84
CA ASP A 108 10.64 36.00 -0.68
C ASP A 108 9.60 34.94 -1.10
N TYR A 109 8.78 35.26 -2.10
CA TYR A 109 7.77 34.33 -2.63
C TYR A 109 8.40 33.12 -3.33
N TYR A 110 9.53 33.32 -4.05
CA TYR A 110 10.29 32.21 -4.63
C TYR A 110 10.82 31.25 -3.56
N TYR A 111 11.40 31.76 -2.48
CA TYR A 111 11.93 30.91 -1.41
C TYR A 111 10.84 30.22 -0.59
N GLU A 112 9.67 30.85 -0.44
CA GLU A 112 8.49 30.22 0.15
C GLU A 112 8.03 29.01 -0.67
N LEU A 113 7.78 29.19 -1.98
CA LEU A 113 7.42 28.07 -2.85
C LEU A 113 8.52 27.01 -2.97
N LYS A 114 9.79 27.40 -2.88
CA LYS A 114 10.91 26.46 -2.85
C LYS A 114 10.87 25.59 -1.59
N TYR A 115 10.56 26.17 -0.43
CA TYR A 115 10.40 25.44 0.82
C TYR A 115 9.22 24.48 0.74
N GLU A 116 8.05 24.94 0.29
CA GLU A 116 6.84 24.11 0.11
C GLU A 116 7.09 22.95 -0.86
N ARG A 117 7.82 23.19 -1.95
CA ARG A 117 8.21 22.14 -2.89
C ARG A 117 9.07 21.06 -2.24
N GLU A 118 10.04 21.44 -1.41
CA GLU A 118 10.90 20.47 -0.70
C GLU A 118 10.18 19.75 0.44
N GLU A 119 9.23 20.41 1.11
CA GLU A 119 8.32 19.79 2.07
C GLU A 119 7.44 18.75 1.38
N ARG A 120 6.77 19.11 0.28
CA ARG A 120 5.95 18.19 -0.51
C ARG A 120 6.75 17.00 -1.02
N LYS A 121 7.99 17.23 -1.45
CA LYS A 121 8.94 16.18 -1.84
C LYS A 121 9.20 15.18 -0.70
N ARG A 122 9.26 15.66 0.55
CA ARG A 122 9.42 14.81 1.74
C ARG A 122 8.14 14.04 2.04
N GLU A 123 6.99 14.71 2.03
CA GLU A 123 5.69 14.05 2.23
C GLU A 123 5.45 12.91 1.26
N LEU A 124 5.75 13.10 -0.03
CA LEU A 124 5.60 12.05 -1.05
C LEU A 124 6.51 10.84 -0.79
N ARG A 125 7.72 11.06 -0.27
CA ARG A 125 8.63 9.97 0.12
C ARG A 125 8.07 9.22 1.33
N ASP A 126 7.69 9.95 2.38
CA ASP A 126 7.16 9.37 3.61
C ASP A 126 5.86 8.59 3.35
N MET A 127 5.00 9.11 2.47
CA MET A 127 3.76 8.45 2.03
C MET A 127 4.06 7.16 1.25
N ARG A 128 5.02 7.17 0.32
CA ARG A 128 5.44 5.98 -0.43
C ARG A 128 6.05 4.92 0.49
N GLU A 129 6.89 5.34 1.44
CA GLU A 129 7.46 4.43 2.44
C GLU A 129 6.38 3.81 3.31
N HIS A 130 5.42 4.64 3.78
CA HIS A 130 4.30 4.17 4.58
C HIS A 130 3.41 3.17 3.80
N GLU A 131 3.07 3.47 2.55
CA GLU A 131 2.30 2.58 1.67
C GLU A 131 3.03 1.25 1.45
N GLN A 132 4.33 1.31 1.13
CA GLN A 132 5.16 0.13 0.93
C GLN A 132 5.22 -0.73 2.20
N LYS A 133 5.44 -0.11 3.36
CA LYS A 133 5.46 -0.79 4.66
C LYS A 133 4.11 -1.41 5.01
N ALA A 134 3.00 -0.73 4.69
CA ALA A 134 1.66 -1.25 4.88
C ALA A 134 1.37 -2.45 3.95
N LYS A 135 1.85 -2.39 2.71
CA LYS A 135 1.80 -3.51 1.75
C LYS A 135 2.59 -4.71 2.26
N GLU A 136 3.82 -4.51 2.70
CA GLU A 136 4.68 -5.57 3.26
C GLU A 136 4.07 -6.21 4.51
N THR A 137 3.58 -5.39 5.43
CA THR A 137 2.88 -5.89 6.63
C THR A 137 1.67 -6.75 6.24
N ARG A 138 0.92 -6.34 5.22
CA ARG A 138 -0.22 -7.13 4.73
C ARG A 138 0.23 -8.43 4.07
N ARG A 139 1.30 -8.38 3.28
CA ARG A 139 1.89 -9.52 2.59
C ARG A 139 2.36 -10.58 3.58
N ASP A 140 3.06 -10.17 4.65
CA ASP A 140 3.52 -11.06 5.72
C ASP A 140 2.34 -11.74 6.43
N PHE A 141 1.30 -10.97 6.72
CA PHE A 141 0.08 -11.52 7.32
C PHE A 141 -0.60 -12.56 6.41
N GLU A 142 -0.74 -12.29 5.11
CA GLU A 142 -1.31 -13.30 4.20
C GLU A 142 -0.39 -14.52 4.07
N SER A 143 0.94 -14.34 4.06
CA SER A 143 1.90 -15.44 4.05
C SER A 143 1.79 -16.36 5.27
N GLU A 144 1.57 -15.80 6.47
CA GLU A 144 1.33 -16.59 7.68
C GLU A 144 0.05 -17.45 7.55
N MET A 145 -1.02 -16.85 7.04
CA MET A 145 -2.30 -17.55 6.83
C MET A 145 -2.19 -18.62 5.74
N GLU A 146 -1.42 -18.36 4.68
CA GLU A 146 -1.14 -19.38 3.65
C GLU A 146 -0.38 -20.57 4.23
N LYS A 147 0.63 -20.31 5.07
CA LYS A 147 1.40 -21.38 5.74
C LYS A 147 0.50 -22.25 6.62
N GLU A 148 -0.45 -21.67 7.35
CA GLU A 148 -1.41 -22.43 8.16
C GLU A 148 -2.19 -23.46 7.31
N VAL A 149 -2.73 -23.01 6.17
CA VAL A 149 -3.48 -23.91 5.26
C VAL A 149 -2.54 -24.93 4.60
N GLN A 150 -1.33 -24.52 4.24
CA GLN A 150 -0.33 -25.40 3.64
C GLN A 150 0.09 -26.51 4.61
N GLU A 151 0.30 -26.21 5.88
CA GLU A 151 0.58 -27.20 6.92
C GLU A 151 -0.58 -28.18 7.10
N ALA A 152 -1.83 -27.70 7.08
CA ALA A 152 -3.01 -28.54 7.12
C ALA A 152 -3.09 -29.47 5.88
N TYR A 153 -2.76 -28.95 4.70
CA TYR A 153 -2.71 -29.73 3.47
C TYR A 153 -1.64 -30.82 3.51
N GLU A 154 -0.43 -30.52 4.00
CA GLU A 154 0.61 -31.53 4.18
C GLU A 154 0.22 -32.59 5.22
N CYS A 155 -0.49 -32.20 6.28
CA CYS A 155 -1.02 -33.15 7.25
C CYS A 155 -2.04 -34.09 6.61
N LEU A 156 -2.92 -33.58 5.75
CA LEU A 156 -3.85 -34.38 4.95
C LEU A 156 -3.09 -35.38 4.07
N GLN A 157 -2.06 -34.93 3.34
CA GLN A 157 -1.25 -35.81 2.48
C GLN A 157 -0.60 -36.98 3.27
N ARG A 158 -0.11 -36.69 4.48
CA ARG A 158 0.45 -37.72 5.37
C ARG A 158 -0.63 -38.64 5.96
N ALA A 159 -1.84 -38.14 6.17
CA ALA A 159 -2.96 -38.86 6.78
C ALA A 159 -3.75 -39.72 5.79
N GLU A 160 -3.80 -39.39 4.51
CA GLU A 160 -4.42 -40.24 3.47
C GLU A 160 -3.75 -41.61 3.37
N MET A 161 -2.47 -41.72 3.74
CA MET A 161 -1.77 -43.00 3.95
C MET A 161 -2.40 -43.87 5.07
N LYS A 162 -3.37 -43.34 5.83
CA LYS A 162 -4.01 -43.96 7.01
C LYS A 162 -5.55 -44.03 6.92
N SER A 163 -6.17 -43.66 5.80
CA SER A 163 -7.59 -43.87 5.45
C SER A 163 -8.69 -43.18 6.28
N ASP A 164 -8.38 -42.16 7.09
CA ASP A 164 -9.38 -41.50 7.95
C ASP A 164 -9.69 -40.06 7.52
N ALA A 165 -10.37 -39.91 6.38
CA ALA A 165 -10.81 -38.61 5.87
C ALA A 165 -12.11 -38.16 6.56
N HIS A 166 -12.10 -36.95 7.13
CA HIS A 166 -13.23 -36.37 7.85
C HIS A 166 -14.41 -36.07 6.91
N ARG A 167 -15.63 -36.23 7.43
CA ARG A 167 -16.86 -35.84 6.74
C ARG A 167 -16.92 -34.31 6.64
N LEU A 168 -17.17 -33.80 5.44
CA LEU A 168 -17.32 -32.36 5.21
C LEU A 168 -18.75 -31.91 5.50
N ASP A 169 -18.84 -30.71 6.05
CA ASP A 169 -20.06 -29.95 6.21
C ASP A 169 -19.72 -28.52 5.79
N LEU A 170 -20.16 -28.08 4.60
CA LEU A 170 -19.82 -26.75 4.07
C LEU A 170 -20.93 -25.73 4.32
N LEU A 171 -22.13 -26.17 4.70
CA LEU A 171 -23.31 -25.33 4.68
C LEU A 171 -23.24 -24.21 5.73
N GLY A 172 -23.52 -22.98 5.31
CA GLY A 172 -23.50 -21.80 6.17
C GLY A 172 -22.10 -21.38 6.62
N LYS A 173 -21.04 -21.95 6.02
CA LYS A 173 -19.66 -21.59 6.34
C LYS A 173 -19.15 -20.51 5.41
N VAL A 174 -18.37 -19.61 6.01
CA VAL A 174 -17.63 -18.56 5.32
C VAL A 174 -16.15 -18.84 5.51
N PHE A 175 -15.37 -18.74 4.44
CA PHE A 175 -13.91 -18.90 4.47
C PHE A 175 -13.28 -17.60 4.01
N HIS A 176 -12.41 -17.02 4.84
CA HIS A 176 -11.57 -15.90 4.42
C HIS A 176 -10.44 -16.40 3.55
N LEU A 177 -10.19 -15.68 2.46
CA LEU A 177 -9.24 -16.05 1.43
C LEU A 177 -7.97 -15.20 1.54
N TYR A 178 -6.82 -15.85 1.51
CA TYR A 178 -5.50 -15.24 1.62
C TYR A 178 -4.65 -15.64 0.42
N SER A 179 -3.96 -14.69 -0.18
CA SER A 179 -3.07 -14.91 -1.33
C SER A 179 -1.98 -13.83 -1.38
N VAL A 180 -0.72 -14.24 -1.20
CA VAL A 180 0.45 -13.35 -1.34
C VAL A 180 0.52 -12.78 -2.75
N ASP A 181 0.27 -13.59 -3.78
CA ASP A 181 0.22 -13.14 -5.17
C ASP A 181 -0.83 -12.05 -5.36
N HIS A 182 -2.01 -12.19 -4.75
CA HIS A 182 -3.04 -11.16 -4.81
C HIS A 182 -2.60 -9.87 -4.11
N VAL A 183 -1.86 -9.93 -2.99
CA VAL A 183 -1.28 -8.73 -2.38
C VAL A 183 -0.28 -8.08 -3.34
N ASP A 184 0.62 -8.86 -3.93
CA ASP A 184 1.69 -8.33 -4.76
C ASP A 184 1.14 -7.58 -6.00
N HIS A 185 0.03 -8.05 -6.56
CA HIS A 185 -0.56 -7.50 -7.79
C HIS A 185 -1.81 -6.63 -7.63
N CYS A 186 -2.55 -6.75 -6.52
CA CYS A 186 -3.85 -6.09 -6.33
C CYS A 186 -3.92 -5.27 -5.03
N TYR A 187 -2.79 -4.95 -4.39
CA TYR A 187 -2.78 -4.10 -3.21
C TYR A 187 -3.30 -2.69 -3.51
N SER A 188 -4.00 -2.11 -2.54
CA SER A 188 -4.46 -0.73 -2.51
C SER A 188 -4.68 -0.32 -1.06
N ASP A 189 -4.69 0.97 -0.74
CA ASP A 189 -4.91 1.47 0.63
C ASP A 189 -6.17 0.91 1.32
N LEU A 190 -7.22 0.65 0.54
CA LEU A 190 -8.48 0.05 1.01
C LEU A 190 -8.53 -1.46 0.75
N TYR A 191 -7.43 -2.17 1.01
CA TYR A 191 -7.30 -3.58 0.66
C TYR A 191 -8.41 -4.44 1.30
N PRO A 192 -9.32 -5.01 0.49
CA PRO A 192 -10.55 -5.60 0.99
C PRO A 192 -10.34 -6.98 1.59
N SER A 193 -11.27 -7.37 2.47
CA SER A 193 -11.37 -8.75 2.93
C SER A 193 -12.01 -9.61 1.85
N LYS A 194 -11.33 -10.69 1.50
CA LYS A 194 -11.76 -11.66 0.48
C LYS A 194 -12.38 -12.87 1.18
N TYR A 195 -13.47 -13.40 0.67
CA TYR A 195 -14.10 -14.57 1.25
C TYR A 195 -14.95 -15.35 0.25
N VAL A 196 -15.20 -16.61 0.57
CA VAL A 196 -16.20 -17.44 -0.08
C VAL A 196 -17.21 -17.93 0.96
N GLU A 197 -18.48 -17.92 0.62
CA GLU A 197 -19.56 -18.43 1.45
C GLU A 197 -20.38 -19.49 0.73
N PHE A 198 -20.89 -20.46 1.48
CA PHE A 198 -21.70 -21.55 0.96
C PHE A 198 -23.08 -21.54 1.63
N HIS A 199 -24.17 -21.52 0.85
CA HIS A 199 -25.55 -21.44 1.33
C HIS A 199 -26.48 -22.44 0.63
N CYS A 200 -27.68 -22.65 1.19
CA CYS A 200 -28.69 -23.54 0.60
C CYS A 200 -29.59 -22.74 -0.34
N LEU A 201 -30.02 -23.36 -1.44
CA LEU A 201 -30.96 -22.78 -2.40
C LEU A 201 -32.35 -22.40 -1.82
N ASP A 202 -32.79 -23.07 -0.75
CA ASP A 202 -34.18 -22.94 -0.25
C ASP A 202 -34.28 -22.23 1.10
N ASP A 203 -34.20 -20.91 1.09
CA ASP A 203 -34.66 -20.08 2.22
C ASP A 203 -36.18 -19.82 2.19
N ASN A 204 -36.87 -20.12 1.07
CA ASN A 204 -38.33 -19.95 0.98
C ASN A 204 -39.16 -21.14 1.50
N ASP A 205 -38.56 -22.34 1.62
CA ASP A 205 -39.24 -23.56 2.11
C ASP A 205 -38.73 -24.02 3.49
N ALA A 206 -37.97 -23.17 4.18
CA ALA A 206 -37.40 -23.46 5.51
C ALA A 206 -38.44 -23.67 6.62
N GLN A 207 -39.74 -23.45 6.35
CA GLN A 207 -40.82 -23.74 7.29
C GLN A 207 -41.42 -25.16 7.13
N LEU A 208 -41.04 -25.92 6.10
CA LEU A 208 -41.55 -27.29 5.85
C LEU A 208 -40.49 -28.39 6.00
N CYS A 209 -39.19 -28.06 6.00
CA CYS A 209 -38.12 -29.08 5.97
C CYS A 209 -37.62 -29.56 7.35
N CYS A 210 -38.26 -29.16 8.46
CA CYS A 210 -37.82 -29.63 9.78
C CYS A 210 -38.22 -31.06 10.15
N GLU A 211 -39.12 -31.72 9.42
CA GLU A 211 -39.56 -33.06 9.81
C GLU A 211 -39.98 -33.92 8.62
N GLN A 212 -39.06 -34.28 7.72
CA GLN A 212 -39.18 -35.52 6.93
C GLN A 212 -37.90 -35.84 6.14
N LEU A 213 -37.21 -36.85 6.66
CA LEU A 213 -36.34 -37.83 6.00
C LEU A 213 -36.36 -37.81 4.46
N LEU A 214 -35.17 -37.79 3.83
CA LEU A 214 -34.61 -38.86 2.97
C LEU A 214 -33.46 -38.30 2.08
N ASP A 215 -32.35 -39.03 2.07
CA ASP A 215 -31.08 -38.82 1.33
C ASP A 215 -30.23 -37.57 1.61
N ASP A 216 -29.18 -37.80 2.39
CA ASP A 216 -27.95 -36.99 2.54
C ASP A 216 -27.16 -36.88 1.20
N GLU A 217 -27.70 -37.37 0.08
CA GLU A 217 -26.98 -37.55 -1.21
C GLU A 217 -27.27 -36.50 -2.28
N ALA A 218 -28.25 -35.62 -2.11
CA ALA A 218 -28.68 -34.71 -3.19
C ALA A 218 -28.85 -33.22 -2.80
N ARG A 219 -28.38 -32.81 -1.60
CA ARG A 219 -28.49 -31.40 -1.22
C ARG A 219 -27.46 -30.56 -1.97
N GLN A 220 -27.92 -29.91 -3.03
CA GLN A 220 -27.13 -28.92 -3.74
C GLN A 220 -26.93 -27.69 -2.87
N ILE A 221 -25.72 -27.16 -2.90
CA ILE A 221 -25.37 -25.90 -2.27
C ILE A 221 -24.92 -24.91 -3.33
N ASP A 222 -25.22 -23.66 -3.06
CA ASP A 222 -24.74 -22.51 -3.81
C ASP A 222 -23.64 -21.84 -3.01
N GLY A 223 -22.98 -20.88 -3.65
CA GLY A 223 -22.10 -20.00 -2.92
C GLY A 223 -21.71 -18.77 -3.70
N HIS A 224 -21.16 -17.84 -2.94
CA HIS A 224 -20.76 -16.53 -3.40
C HIS A 224 -19.28 -16.33 -3.10
N LEU A 225 -18.53 -15.93 -4.13
CA LEU A 225 -17.14 -15.51 -4.01
C LEU A 225 -17.08 -13.99 -4.02
N TYR A 226 -16.44 -13.42 -3.02
CA TYR A 226 -16.23 -11.98 -2.88
C TYR A 226 -14.74 -11.64 -2.79
N PHE A 227 -14.26 -10.80 -3.70
CA PHE A 227 -12.92 -10.17 -3.61
C PHE A 227 -13.01 -8.72 -3.16
N ASN A 228 -13.88 -7.94 -3.79
CA ASN A 228 -14.08 -6.52 -3.51
C ASN A 228 -15.48 -6.06 -3.98
N VAL A 229 -15.82 -4.78 -3.78
CA VAL A 229 -17.15 -4.22 -4.11
C VAL A 229 -17.53 -4.41 -5.59
N ASN A 230 -16.55 -4.45 -6.49
CA ASN A 230 -16.73 -4.58 -7.93
C ASN A 230 -16.37 -5.98 -8.46
N CYS A 231 -15.84 -6.87 -7.61
CA CYS A 231 -15.26 -8.14 -8.02
C CYS A 231 -15.74 -9.25 -7.10
N GLY A 232 -16.61 -10.09 -7.67
CA GLY A 232 -17.21 -11.25 -7.02
C GLY A 232 -18.14 -11.96 -7.99
N CYS A 233 -18.47 -13.21 -7.69
CA CYS A 233 -19.40 -13.98 -8.50
C CYS A 233 -20.10 -15.07 -7.69
N ASP A 234 -21.35 -15.34 -8.05
CA ASP A 234 -22.02 -16.57 -7.67
C ASP A 234 -21.51 -17.70 -8.56
N PHE A 235 -21.44 -18.92 -8.02
CA PHE A 235 -21.10 -20.11 -8.79
C PHE A 235 -22.25 -21.11 -8.81
N ALA A 236 -22.25 -21.94 -9.86
CA ALA A 236 -23.31 -22.91 -10.11
C ALA A 236 -23.46 -23.90 -8.94
N SER A 237 -24.71 -24.25 -8.67
CA SER A 237 -25.08 -25.22 -7.64
C SER A 237 -24.34 -26.54 -7.82
N PHE A 238 -23.82 -27.08 -6.74
CA PHE A 238 -23.06 -28.33 -6.77
C PHE A 238 -23.35 -29.22 -5.57
N SER A 239 -23.09 -30.52 -5.74
CA SER A 239 -23.12 -31.46 -4.63
C SER A 239 -21.76 -31.43 -3.93
N PRO A 240 -21.69 -31.01 -2.65
CA PRO A 240 -20.42 -30.94 -1.95
C PRO A 240 -19.81 -32.34 -1.80
N PRO A 241 -18.46 -32.46 -1.84
CA PRO A 241 -17.82 -33.74 -1.58
C PRO A 241 -18.14 -34.22 -0.17
N LYS A 242 -18.41 -35.52 -0.03
CA LYS A 242 -18.75 -36.13 1.27
C LYS A 242 -17.57 -36.10 2.26
N ARG A 243 -16.34 -36.06 1.74
CA ARG A 243 -15.09 -36.15 2.51
C ARG A 243 -14.09 -35.13 2.04
N ALA A 244 -13.30 -34.64 2.98
CA ALA A 244 -12.15 -33.81 2.68
C ALA A 244 -11.08 -34.65 1.98
N GLY A 245 -10.29 -34.01 1.11
CA GLY A 245 -9.29 -34.74 0.34
C GLY A 245 -8.52 -33.85 -0.64
N GLN A 246 -7.62 -34.49 -1.38
CA GLN A 246 -6.83 -33.85 -2.44
C GLN A 246 -7.61 -33.63 -3.75
N GLU A 247 -8.87 -34.07 -3.82
CA GLU A 247 -9.68 -33.96 -5.04
C GLU A 247 -10.00 -32.50 -5.37
N GLU A 248 -9.78 -32.13 -6.64
CA GLU A 248 -10.14 -30.83 -7.18
C GLU A 248 -11.58 -30.84 -7.70
N HIS A 249 -12.38 -29.90 -7.19
CA HIS A 249 -13.75 -29.67 -7.61
C HIS A 249 -13.80 -28.43 -8.49
N ARG A 250 -14.09 -28.65 -9.78
CA ARG A 250 -14.23 -27.58 -10.77
C ARG A 250 -15.68 -27.11 -10.82
N LEU A 251 -15.89 -25.87 -10.45
CA LEU A 251 -17.16 -25.17 -10.51
C LEU A 251 -17.10 -24.09 -11.59
N LYS A 252 -18.26 -23.72 -12.09
CA LYS A 252 -18.39 -22.59 -13.02
C LYS A 252 -19.08 -21.44 -12.31
N SER A 253 -18.76 -20.21 -12.68
CA SER A 253 -19.59 -19.06 -12.31
C SER A 253 -21.03 -19.29 -12.79
N PHE A 254 -21.98 -18.62 -12.18
CA PHE A 254 -23.42 -18.78 -12.47
C PHE A 254 -23.74 -18.59 -13.97
N HIS A 255 -23.05 -17.66 -14.63
CA HIS A 255 -23.16 -17.42 -16.08
C HIS A 255 -22.23 -18.30 -16.94
N GLY A 256 -21.37 -19.12 -16.32
CA GLY A 256 -20.45 -20.02 -17.01
C GLY A 256 -19.22 -19.35 -17.61
N GLU A 257 -18.96 -18.10 -17.26
CA GLU A 257 -17.87 -17.27 -17.79
C GLU A 257 -16.52 -17.64 -17.20
N TYR A 258 -16.49 -18.04 -15.93
CA TYR A 258 -15.26 -18.32 -15.19
C TYR A 258 -15.28 -19.73 -14.61
N GLU A 259 -14.11 -20.35 -14.55
CA GLU A 259 -13.88 -21.62 -13.86
C GLU A 259 -13.25 -21.34 -12.49
N LEU A 260 -13.83 -21.94 -11.45
CA LEU A 260 -13.33 -21.91 -10.08
C LEU A 260 -12.94 -23.33 -9.68
N VAL A 261 -11.74 -23.51 -9.13
CA VAL A 261 -11.28 -24.82 -8.67
C VAL A 261 -11.16 -24.80 -7.15
N PHE A 262 -11.85 -25.71 -6.48
CA PHE A 262 -11.81 -25.86 -5.03
C PHE A 262 -11.18 -27.19 -4.63
N GLN A 263 -10.28 -27.16 -3.66
CA GLN A 263 -9.82 -28.35 -2.93
C GLN A 263 -10.22 -28.19 -1.47
N PHE A 264 -11.06 -29.09 -0.97
CA PHE A 264 -11.56 -29.04 0.40
C PHE A 264 -10.68 -29.87 1.32
N ILE A 265 -9.79 -29.19 2.06
CA ILE A 265 -8.77 -29.84 2.89
C ILE A 265 -9.35 -30.30 4.21
N SER A 266 -10.27 -29.54 4.79
CA SER A 266 -11.01 -29.91 6.00
C SER A 266 -12.28 -29.07 6.14
N ASN A 267 -12.95 -29.21 7.29
CA ASN A 267 -14.07 -28.34 7.66
C ASN A 267 -13.65 -26.90 7.98
N ASP A 268 -12.34 -26.65 8.13
CA ASP A 268 -11.76 -25.36 8.51
C ASP A 268 -10.88 -24.77 7.41
N TYR A 269 -10.45 -25.58 6.44
CA TYR A 269 -9.48 -25.19 5.43
C TYR A 269 -9.90 -25.60 4.02
N LEU A 270 -9.70 -24.69 3.06
CA LEU A 270 -9.84 -24.98 1.63
C LEU A 270 -8.72 -24.29 0.85
N ILE A 271 -8.52 -24.75 -0.38
CA ILE A 271 -7.71 -24.06 -1.37
C ILE A 271 -8.61 -23.75 -2.55
N MET A 272 -8.55 -22.51 -3.04
CA MET A 272 -9.32 -22.07 -4.20
C MET A 272 -8.36 -21.54 -5.26
N THR A 273 -8.58 -21.90 -6.51
CA THR A 273 -7.82 -21.38 -7.65
C THR A 273 -8.78 -20.75 -8.65
N VAL A 274 -8.46 -19.54 -9.10
CA VAL A 274 -9.26 -18.77 -10.07
C VAL A 274 -8.38 -18.13 -11.14
N SER A 275 -8.95 -17.79 -12.29
CA SER A 275 -8.21 -17.13 -13.37
C SER A 275 -7.88 -15.67 -13.08
N ARG A 276 -6.83 -15.16 -13.72
CA ARG A 276 -6.48 -13.74 -13.73
C ARG A 276 -7.64 -12.87 -14.21
N GLU A 277 -8.39 -13.33 -15.21
CA GLU A 277 -9.53 -12.59 -15.75
C GLU A 277 -10.61 -12.33 -14.69
N LEU A 278 -10.85 -13.29 -13.78
CA LEU A 278 -11.79 -13.10 -12.67
C LEU A 278 -11.24 -12.10 -11.64
N VAL A 279 -9.97 -12.19 -11.28
CA VAL A 279 -9.36 -11.30 -10.28
C VAL A 279 -9.34 -9.84 -10.75
N PHE A 280 -9.09 -9.62 -12.05
CA PHE A 280 -9.00 -8.30 -12.67
C PHE A 280 -10.26 -7.90 -13.45
N MET A 281 -11.46 -8.37 -13.09
CA MET A 281 -12.70 -8.07 -13.85
C MET A 281 -12.91 -6.58 -14.14
N ASP A 282 -12.58 -5.70 -13.20
CA ASP A 282 -12.78 -4.25 -13.31
C ASP A 282 -11.53 -3.48 -13.74
N ARG A 283 -10.41 -4.17 -14.04
CA ARG A 283 -9.09 -3.55 -14.23
C ARG A 283 -8.28 -4.23 -15.32
N SER A 284 -7.29 -3.52 -15.86
CA SER A 284 -6.31 -4.17 -16.73
C SER A 284 -5.32 -4.98 -15.87
N PRO A 285 -5.06 -6.26 -16.21
CA PRO A 285 -4.09 -7.06 -15.48
C PRO A 285 -2.68 -6.48 -15.63
N VAL A 286 -1.92 -6.51 -14.54
CA VAL A 286 -0.50 -6.14 -14.57
C VAL A 286 0.26 -7.22 -15.36
N PRO A 287 1.22 -6.87 -16.25
CA PRO A 287 1.93 -7.86 -17.07
C PRO A 287 2.65 -8.97 -16.28
N SER A 288 3.04 -8.69 -15.03
CA SER A 288 3.68 -9.64 -14.13
C SER A 288 2.71 -10.55 -13.37
N ALA A 289 1.39 -10.33 -13.49
CA ALA A 289 0.39 -11.08 -12.73
C ALA A 289 0.26 -12.54 -13.25
N PRO A 290 0.15 -13.53 -12.34
CA PRO A 290 0.02 -14.93 -12.72
C PRO A 290 -1.30 -15.18 -13.47
N GLU A 291 -1.30 -16.21 -14.31
CA GLU A 291 -2.49 -16.62 -15.08
C GLU A 291 -3.60 -17.16 -14.18
N MET A 292 -3.21 -17.83 -13.10
CA MET A 292 -4.11 -18.40 -12.09
C MET A 292 -3.66 -17.93 -10.71
N PHE A 293 -4.61 -17.44 -9.92
CA PHE A 293 -4.37 -17.06 -8.53
C PHE A 293 -4.80 -18.19 -7.61
N LYS A 294 -3.93 -18.55 -6.68
CA LYS A 294 -4.22 -19.52 -5.62
C LYS A 294 -4.52 -18.77 -4.32
N PHE A 295 -5.65 -19.12 -3.72
CA PHE A 295 -6.12 -18.58 -2.46
C PHE A 295 -6.21 -19.69 -1.42
N MET A 296 -5.67 -19.41 -0.25
CA MET A 296 -5.74 -20.27 0.93
C MET A 296 -6.92 -19.80 1.79
N GLY A 297 -7.89 -20.67 2.00
CA GLY A 297 -9.13 -20.38 2.69
C GLY A 297 -9.14 -20.88 4.12
N ILE A 298 -9.47 -20.01 5.08
CA ILE A 298 -9.62 -20.37 6.51
C ILE A 298 -11.03 -20.02 6.96
N ARG A 299 -11.71 -20.98 7.58
CA ARG A 299 -13.08 -20.80 8.08
C ARG A 299 -13.15 -19.66 9.08
N TYR A 300 -14.07 -18.74 8.84
CA TYR A 300 -14.42 -17.69 9.78
C TYR A 300 -15.21 -18.27 10.94
N ASP A 301 -14.61 -18.25 12.13
CA ASP A 301 -15.28 -18.60 13.38
C ASP A 301 -15.57 -17.32 14.17
N ARG A 302 -16.84 -16.92 14.17
CA ARG A 302 -17.33 -15.72 14.87
C ARG A 302 -17.04 -15.77 16.37
N GLU A 303 -17.09 -16.94 16.99
CA GLU A 303 -16.83 -17.10 18.42
C GLU A 303 -15.33 -16.98 18.72
N LYS A 304 -14.49 -17.66 17.94
CA LYS A 304 -13.03 -17.54 18.03
C LYS A 304 -12.59 -16.09 17.83
N GLU A 305 -13.18 -15.38 16.87
CA GLU A 305 -12.89 -13.97 16.63
C GLU A 305 -13.36 -13.07 17.78
N LYS A 306 -14.56 -13.31 18.33
CA LYS A 306 -15.04 -12.61 19.53
C LYS A 306 -14.11 -12.84 20.73
N GLN A 307 -13.60 -14.06 20.91
CA GLN A 307 -12.64 -14.38 21.96
C GLN A 307 -11.31 -13.65 21.75
N ARG A 308 -10.77 -13.62 20.52
CA ARG A 308 -9.54 -12.85 20.19
C ARG A 308 -9.72 -11.36 20.47
N ARG A 309 -10.85 -10.77 20.07
CA ARG A 309 -11.17 -9.36 20.36
C ARG A 309 -11.28 -9.09 21.86
N ASN A 310 -11.93 -9.97 22.60
CA ASN A 310 -12.04 -9.86 24.05
C ASN A 310 -10.68 -10.02 24.74
N ALA A 311 -9.81 -10.92 24.26
CA ALA A 311 -8.46 -11.10 24.79
C ALA A 311 -7.57 -9.88 24.52
N LYS A 312 -7.65 -9.27 23.32
CA LYS A 312 -6.98 -8.00 23.01
C LYS A 312 -7.44 -6.87 23.95
N ARG A 313 -8.77 -6.74 24.18
CA ARG A 313 -9.33 -5.76 25.12
C ARG A 313 -8.90 -5.98 26.57
N LYS A 314 -8.67 -7.23 26.99
CA LYS A 314 -8.19 -7.55 28.35
C LYS A 314 -6.69 -7.32 28.54
N ARG A 315 -5.91 -7.21 27.45
CA ARG A 315 -4.45 -6.98 27.51
C ARG A 315 -4.07 -5.50 27.62
N SER A 316 -5.03 -4.58 27.56
CA SER A 316 -4.82 -3.17 27.83
C SER A 316 -5.49 -2.83 29.17
N PRO A 317 -4.75 -2.60 30.27
CA PRO A 317 -5.25 -1.68 31.28
C PRO A 317 -5.52 -0.38 30.53
N SER A 318 -6.76 0.09 30.47
CA SER A 318 -6.98 1.44 29.97
C SER A 318 -6.14 2.37 30.85
N PRO A 319 -5.32 3.26 30.30
CA PRO A 319 -4.81 4.38 31.08
C PRO A 319 -6.06 5.10 31.60
N ARG A 320 -6.35 4.92 32.87
CA ARG A 320 -7.50 5.56 33.53
C ARG A 320 -7.15 7.00 33.90
N GLU A 321 -6.34 7.63 33.05
CA GLU A 321 -5.95 9.03 33.12
C GLU A 321 -6.56 9.64 31.86
N SER A 322 -7.83 10.04 31.99
CA SER A 322 -8.47 10.80 30.94
C SER A 322 -7.73 12.11 30.80
N TRP A 323 -7.37 12.47 29.58
CA TRP A 323 -6.82 13.79 29.19
C TRP A 323 -7.68 14.97 29.72
N PHE A 324 -8.93 14.71 30.10
CA PHE A 324 -9.83 15.67 30.75
C PHE A 324 -9.53 15.95 32.24
N GLU A 325 -8.77 15.10 32.94
CA GLU A 325 -8.49 15.29 34.38
C GLU A 325 -7.24 16.14 34.66
N MET A 326 -6.41 16.43 33.65
CA MET A 326 -5.06 16.96 33.92
C MET A 326 -4.83 18.43 33.56
N ASN A 327 -5.70 19.11 32.79
CA ASN A 327 -5.42 20.48 32.32
C ASN A 327 -6.63 21.45 32.26
N HIS A 328 -7.52 21.44 33.25
CA HIS A 328 -8.47 22.55 33.42
C HIS A 328 -8.16 23.39 34.67
N PRO A 329 -7.55 24.59 34.51
CA PRO A 329 -7.42 25.54 35.59
C PRO A 329 -8.70 26.37 35.70
N MET A 330 -9.89 25.77 35.89
CA MET A 330 -11.09 26.45 36.36
C MET A 330 -12.19 25.43 36.70
N GLY A 331 -12.38 25.18 38.00
CA GLY A 331 -13.42 24.26 38.48
C GLY A 331 -13.62 24.26 39.99
N SER A 332 -13.39 25.39 40.67
CA SER A 332 -13.77 25.57 42.08
C SER A 332 -14.97 26.51 42.16
N TRP A 333 -16.17 25.95 42.10
CA TRP A 333 -17.37 26.56 42.67
C TRP A 333 -18.17 25.48 43.37
N ASN A 334 -17.75 25.16 44.59
CA ASN A 334 -18.62 24.54 45.57
C ASN A 334 -18.79 25.55 46.73
N MET A 335 -19.55 26.62 46.47
CA MET A 335 -20.10 27.45 47.53
C MET A 335 -21.24 26.68 48.15
N GLY A 336 -20.95 26.02 49.28
CA GLY A 336 -21.95 25.41 50.13
C GLY A 336 -22.91 26.45 50.69
N GLY A 337 -24.18 26.09 50.79
CA GLY A 337 -25.11 26.78 51.68
C GLY A 337 -24.72 26.51 53.13
N TRP A 338 -24.65 27.56 53.94
CA TRP A 338 -25.46 27.83 55.14
C TRP A 338 -25.32 29.31 55.49
#